data_AF-A0A8T1H3D2-F1
#
_entry.id   AF-A0A8T1H3D2-F1
#
_cell.length_a   1.000
_cell.length_b   1.000
_cell.length_c   1.000
_cell.angle_alpha   90.00
_cell.angle_beta   90.00
_cell.angle_gamma   90.00
#
_symmetry.space_group_name_H-M   'P 1'
#
loop_
_entity.id
_entity.type
_entity.pdbx_description
1 polymer ?
#
loop_
_entity_poly.entity_id
_entity_poly.type
_entity_poly.pdbx_seq_one_letter_code
_entity_poly.pdbx_strand_id
1 'polypeptide(L)'
;MTLQLSEAIQLCTVCLTKCYHGHDLEMLLYLAKAYYESKDFLSCIATLSRGLHMYLSDLRLWYNTYLAQEEYAVTALGQETTVTRSYSGIAVPQLPSAASGTSSPSEKEKCRLEIETQCKLLREYEERVAREQEEARVKEADMRRRHEGIQLKQDERLKKLHEGW
;
A
#
# COMPACT_ATOMS: atom_id res chain seq x y z
N MET A 1 -29.40 -4.67 -4.63
CA MET A 1 -28.04 -5.14 -4.97
C MET A 1 -27.20 -5.50 -3.75
N THR A 2 -27.37 -4.87 -2.59
CA THR A 2 -26.63 -5.18 -1.35
C THR A 2 -26.82 -6.61 -0.80
N LEU A 3 -28.01 -7.21 -0.97
CA LEU A 3 -28.32 -8.57 -0.50
C LEU A 3 -27.47 -9.68 -1.16
N GLN A 4 -27.11 -9.53 -2.44
CA GLN A 4 -26.27 -10.54 -3.12
C GLN A 4 -24.80 -10.45 -2.73
N LEU A 5 -24.32 -9.25 -2.37
CA LEU A 5 -22.94 -9.05 -1.92
C LEU A 5 -22.69 -9.67 -0.55
N SER A 6 -23.66 -9.59 0.38
CA SER A 6 -23.54 -10.24 1.69
C SER A 6 -23.46 -11.77 1.59
N GLU A 7 -24.22 -12.38 0.69
CA GLU A 7 -24.18 -13.82 0.44
C GLU A 7 -22.84 -14.23 -0.19
N ALA A 8 -22.35 -13.44 -1.15
CA ALA A 8 -21.05 -13.66 -1.80
C ALA A 8 -19.88 -13.57 -0.80
N ILE A 9 -19.90 -12.59 0.11
CA ILE A 9 -18.89 -12.44 1.18
C ILE A 9 -18.89 -13.66 2.11
N GLN A 10 -20.08 -14.11 2.53
CA GLN A 10 -20.21 -15.29 3.39
C GLN A 10 -19.68 -16.54 2.69
N LEU A 11 -20.09 -16.78 1.44
CA LEU A 11 -19.64 -17.92 0.65
C LEU A 11 -18.12 -17.90 0.48
N CYS A 12 -17.54 -16.76 0.06
CA CYS A 12 -16.11 -16.61 -0.13
C CYS A 12 -15.33 -16.83 1.18
N THR A 13 -15.83 -16.32 2.30
CA THR A 13 -15.21 -16.48 3.63
C THR A 13 -15.24 -17.95 4.09
N VAL A 14 -16.36 -18.64 3.89
CA VAL A 14 -16.49 -20.06 4.23
C VAL A 14 -15.58 -20.92 3.36
N CYS A 15 -15.61 -20.73 2.03
CA CYS A 15 -14.73 -21.46 1.11
C CYS A 15 -13.26 -21.22 1.46
N LEU A 16 -12.87 -19.96 1.69
CA LEU A 16 -11.50 -19.61 2.02
C LEU A 16 -11.04 -20.28 3.33
N THR A 17 -11.87 -20.31 4.37
CA THR A 17 -11.51 -20.90 5.67
C THR A 17 -11.60 -22.42 5.71
N LYS A 18 -12.61 -23.03 5.07
CA LYS A 18 -12.89 -24.47 5.16
C LYS A 18 -12.25 -25.29 4.04
N CYS A 19 -12.17 -24.75 2.83
CA CYS A 19 -11.69 -25.49 1.67
C CYS A 19 -10.23 -25.16 1.33
N TYR A 20 -9.82 -23.91 1.56
CA TYR A 20 -8.51 -23.40 1.11
C TYR A 20 -7.58 -22.99 2.26
N HIS A 21 -7.95 -23.27 3.51
CA HIS A 21 -7.19 -22.96 4.73
C HIS A 21 -6.69 -21.51 4.84
N GLY A 22 -7.32 -20.60 4.13
CA GLY A 22 -6.96 -19.20 4.14
C GLY A 22 -5.87 -18.78 3.17
N HIS A 23 -5.39 -19.67 2.30
CA HIS A 23 -4.24 -19.41 1.45
C HIS A 23 -4.58 -19.20 -0.03
N ASP A 24 -5.77 -19.54 -0.51
CA ASP A 24 -6.04 -19.39 -1.95
C ASP A 24 -6.11 -17.92 -2.39
N LEU A 25 -5.21 -17.55 -3.31
CA LEU A 25 -5.03 -16.18 -3.79
C LEU A 25 -6.23 -15.67 -4.59
N GLU A 26 -6.80 -16.51 -5.45
CA GLU A 26 -7.96 -16.10 -6.26
C GLU A 26 -9.18 -15.87 -5.37
N MET A 27 -9.43 -16.74 -4.40
CA MET A 27 -10.51 -16.55 -3.42
C MET A 27 -10.30 -15.32 -2.53
N LEU A 28 -9.05 -14.98 -2.18
CA LEU A 28 -8.72 -13.73 -1.48
C LEU A 28 -9.07 -12.50 -2.33
N LEU A 29 -8.72 -12.52 -3.62
CA LEU A 29 -9.04 -11.43 -4.56
C LEU A 29 -10.56 -11.31 -4.79
N TYR A 30 -11.29 -12.41 -4.92
CA TYR A 30 -12.75 -12.40 -5.03
C TYR A 30 -13.42 -11.84 -3.77
N LEU A 31 -12.95 -12.24 -2.59
CA LEU A 31 -13.45 -11.72 -1.32
C LEU A 31 -13.18 -10.22 -1.17
N ALA A 32 -11.96 -9.77 -1.51
CA ALA A 32 -11.60 -8.36 -1.49
C ALA A 32 -12.46 -7.53 -2.45
N LYS A 33 -12.74 -8.05 -3.66
CA LYS A 33 -13.64 -7.41 -4.62
C LYS A 33 -15.06 -7.28 -4.07
N ALA A 34 -15.59 -8.31 -3.42
CA ALA A 34 -16.92 -8.27 -2.82
C ALA A 34 -17.02 -7.21 -1.70
N TYR A 35 -15.96 -7.06 -0.88
CA TYR A 35 -15.88 -5.98 0.11
C TYR A 35 -15.81 -4.59 -0.55
N TYR A 36 -15.00 -4.45 -1.61
CA TYR A 36 -14.88 -3.19 -2.36
C TYR A 36 -16.22 -2.76 -2.99
N GLU A 37 -16.93 -3.67 -3.63
CA GLU A 37 -18.27 -3.41 -4.21
C GLU A 37 -19.31 -3.08 -3.13
N SER A 38 -19.15 -3.63 -1.93
CA SER A 38 -19.98 -3.32 -0.77
C SER A 38 -19.62 -2.00 -0.09
N LYS A 39 -18.59 -1.27 -0.58
CA LYS A 39 -18.04 -0.05 0.02
C LYS A 39 -17.49 -0.25 1.45
N ASP A 40 -17.23 -1.50 1.83
CA ASP A 40 -16.50 -1.85 3.05
C ASP A 40 -15.00 -1.91 2.74
N PHE A 41 -14.41 -0.73 2.57
CA PHE A 41 -13.01 -0.62 2.17
C PHE A 41 -12.03 -1.09 3.24
N LEU A 42 -12.39 -1.00 4.54
CA LEU A 42 -11.53 -1.48 5.61
C LEU A 42 -11.38 -3.01 5.58
N SER A 43 -12.48 -3.73 5.41
CA SER A 43 -12.44 -5.19 5.24
C SER A 43 -11.74 -5.60 3.94
N CYS A 44 -11.90 -4.81 2.88
CA CYS A 44 -11.16 -4.99 1.62
C CYS A 44 -9.64 -4.89 1.83
N ILE A 45 -9.17 -3.78 2.43
CA ILE A 45 -7.75 -3.52 2.71
C ILE A 45 -7.18 -4.63 3.60
N ALA A 46 -7.87 -4.98 4.70
CA ALA A 46 -7.41 -6.03 5.60
C ALA A 46 -7.26 -7.39 4.90
N THR A 47 -8.20 -7.73 4.00
CA THR A 47 -8.15 -8.97 3.21
C THR A 47 -6.94 -8.97 2.27
N LEU A 48 -6.68 -7.85 1.60
CA LEU A 48 -5.56 -7.71 0.66
C LEU A 48 -4.20 -7.68 1.37
N SER A 49 -4.08 -6.97 2.50
CA SER A 49 -2.87 -6.95 3.34
C SER A 49 -2.49 -8.35 3.81
N ARG A 50 -3.48 -9.17 4.20
CA ARG A 50 -3.24 -10.58 4.51
C ARG A 50 -2.70 -11.36 3.31
N GLY A 51 -3.24 -11.12 2.11
CA GLY A 51 -2.74 -11.72 0.88
C GLY A 51 -1.29 -11.32 0.58
N LEU A 52 -0.93 -10.05 0.81
CA LEU A 52 0.42 -9.55 0.59
C LEU A 52 1.46 -10.29 1.43
N HIS A 53 1.15 -10.66 2.68
CA HIS A 53 2.07 -11.45 3.51
C HIS A 53 2.38 -12.84 2.96
N MET A 54 1.51 -13.40 2.11
CA MET A 54 1.66 -14.74 1.52
C MET A 54 2.21 -14.67 0.08
N TYR A 55 1.82 -13.64 -0.67
CA TYR A 55 2.06 -13.50 -2.11
C TYR A 55 2.66 -12.12 -2.44
N LEU A 56 3.80 -11.79 -1.83
CA LEU A 56 4.43 -10.45 -1.93
C LEU A 56 4.77 -10.02 -3.37
N SER A 57 4.97 -10.98 -4.28
CA SER A 57 5.32 -10.75 -5.69
C SER A 57 4.11 -10.53 -6.60
N ASP A 58 2.88 -10.77 -6.14
CA ASP A 58 1.70 -10.56 -6.98
C ASP A 58 1.28 -9.08 -6.99
N LEU A 59 1.47 -8.44 -8.15
CA LEU A 59 1.18 -7.03 -8.35
C LEU A 59 -0.32 -6.69 -8.23
N ARG A 60 -1.23 -7.66 -8.42
CA ARG A 60 -2.68 -7.42 -8.30
C ARG A 60 -3.06 -7.07 -6.87
N LEU A 61 -2.41 -7.69 -5.88
CA LEU A 61 -2.63 -7.38 -4.47
C LEU A 61 -2.20 -5.96 -4.13
N TRP A 62 -1.04 -5.54 -4.62
CA TRP A 62 -0.54 -4.17 -4.43
C TRP A 62 -1.47 -3.13 -5.08
N TYR A 63 -1.81 -3.33 -6.35
CA TYR A 63 -2.68 -2.43 -7.09
C TYR A 63 -4.06 -2.29 -6.41
N ASN A 64 -4.69 -3.42 -6.05
CA ASN A 64 -6.01 -3.40 -5.42
C ASN A 64 -5.97 -2.80 -4.00
N THR A 65 -4.87 -2.98 -3.26
CA THR A 65 -4.71 -2.36 -1.93
C THR A 65 -4.67 -0.85 -2.05
N TYR A 66 -3.88 -0.33 -3.00
CA TYR A 66 -3.79 1.09 -3.28
C TYR A 66 -5.16 1.65 -3.74
N LEU A 67 -5.84 0.96 -4.66
CA LEU A 67 -7.16 1.38 -5.14
C LEU A 67 -8.19 1.45 -4.00
N ALA A 68 -8.20 0.49 -3.09
CA ALA A 68 -9.09 0.50 -1.93
C ALA A 68 -8.74 1.61 -0.93
N GLN A 69 -7.46 1.92 -0.75
CA GLN A 69 -7.00 3.04 0.09
C GLN A 69 -7.40 4.40 -0.50
N GLU A 70 -7.30 4.59 -1.82
CA GLU A 70 -7.72 5.82 -2.50
C GLU A 70 -9.22 6.07 -2.30
N GLU A 71 -10.07 5.07 -2.55
CA GLU A 71 -11.52 5.17 -2.36
C GLU A 71 -11.90 5.39 -0.89
N TYR A 72 -11.19 4.74 0.04
CA TYR A 72 -11.38 4.98 1.46
C TYR A 72 -11.03 6.43 1.84
N ALA A 73 -9.95 6.99 1.31
CA ALA A 73 -9.57 8.38 1.56
C ALA A 73 -10.61 9.36 0.99
N VAL A 74 -11.10 9.13 -0.23
CA VAL A 74 -12.16 9.94 -0.85
C VAL A 74 -13.44 9.90 -0.02
N THR A 75 -13.85 8.71 0.45
CA THR A 75 -15.05 8.57 1.27
C THR A 75 -14.90 9.15 2.67
N ALA A 76 -13.71 9.09 3.27
CA ALA A 76 -13.41 9.73 4.55
C ALA A 76 -13.44 11.28 4.44
N LEU A 77 -12.83 11.85 3.38
CA LEU A 77 -12.83 13.30 3.13
C LEU A 77 -14.23 13.84 2.77
N GLY A 78 -15.08 13.02 2.15
CA GLY A 78 -16.48 13.37 1.88
C GLY A 78 -17.31 13.61 3.15
N GLN A 79 -16.95 12.98 4.28
CA GLN A 79 -17.67 13.15 5.55
C GLN A 79 -17.32 14.46 6.27
N GLU A 80 -16.14 15.05 6.03
CA GLU A 80 -15.72 16.32 6.65
C GLU A 80 -16.58 17.51 6.21
N THR A 81 -17.23 17.45 5.04
CA THR A 81 -18.09 18.54 4.53
C THR A 81 -19.49 18.58 5.13
N THR A 82 -19.89 17.59 5.94
CA THR A 82 -21.26 17.54 6.53
C THR A 82 -21.32 17.90 8.01
N VAL A 83 -20.19 18.10 8.69
CA VAL A 83 -20.17 18.57 10.09
C VAL A 83 -19.97 20.09 10.11
N THR A 84 -20.95 20.81 9.56
CA THR A 84 -21.04 22.26 9.74
C THR A 84 -21.41 22.53 11.20
N ARG A 85 -20.40 22.88 11.99
CA ARG A 85 -20.43 23.94 13.02
C ARG A 85 -21.81 24.23 13.62
N SER A 86 -22.17 23.50 14.67
CA SER A 86 -23.15 23.95 15.66
C SER A 86 -22.46 24.11 17.02
N TYR A 87 -21.67 25.18 17.15
CA TYR A 87 -21.22 25.71 18.45
C TYR A 87 -22.09 26.92 18.79
N SER A 88 -22.90 26.82 19.84
CA SER A 88 -23.33 27.96 20.65
C SER A 88 -23.98 27.45 21.94
N GLY A 89 -23.37 27.74 23.09
CA GLY A 89 -23.96 27.45 24.41
C GLY A 89 -23.00 27.36 25.60
N ILE A 90 -22.24 28.43 25.85
CA ILE A 90 -21.91 29.04 27.17
C ILE A 90 -21.49 28.17 28.39
N ALA A 91 -20.38 28.61 29.00
CA ALA A 91 -19.92 28.52 30.40
C ALA A 91 -18.79 27.52 30.76
N VAL A 92 -17.75 28.09 31.37
CA VAL A 92 -16.54 27.53 32.03
C VAL A 92 -16.67 27.88 33.53
N PRO A 93 -15.90 27.35 34.49
CA PRO A 93 -15.16 26.08 34.64
C PRO A 93 -15.61 25.30 35.91
N GLN A 94 -15.24 24.02 36.08
CA GLN A 94 -14.66 23.49 37.33
C GLN A 94 -13.93 22.17 37.05
N LEU A 95 -12.64 22.12 37.39
CA LEU A 95 -11.89 20.89 37.68
C LEU A 95 -12.22 20.55 39.15
N PRO A 96 -12.46 19.28 39.52
CA PRO A 96 -11.31 18.46 39.87
C PRO A 96 -11.47 16.94 39.64
N SER A 97 -10.30 16.31 39.76
CA SER A 97 -10.08 14.99 40.35
C SER A 97 -9.84 13.84 39.39
N ALA A 98 -8.72 13.18 39.67
CA ALA A 98 -8.19 12.01 39.02
C ALA A 98 -9.23 10.89 38.93
N ALA A 99 -9.52 10.47 37.70
CA ALA A 99 -9.98 9.14 37.41
C ALA A 99 -8.95 8.50 36.50
N SER A 100 -8.16 7.61 37.08
CA SER A 100 -7.43 6.56 36.40
C SER A 100 -8.42 5.82 35.49
N GLY A 101 -8.46 6.21 34.22
CA GLY A 101 -9.11 5.47 33.16
C GLY A 101 -8.02 5.08 32.18
N THR A 102 -7.55 3.84 32.26
CA THR A 102 -6.89 3.19 31.13
C THR A 102 -7.95 3.06 30.04
N SER A 103 -8.16 4.13 29.26
CA SER A 103 -8.99 4.06 28.07
C SER A 103 -8.20 3.27 27.05
N SER A 104 -8.58 2.00 26.87
CA SER A 104 -8.24 1.25 25.66
C SER A 104 -8.46 2.19 24.46
N PRO A 105 -7.48 2.35 23.55
CA PRO A 105 -7.71 3.09 22.32
C PRO A 105 -8.99 2.58 21.68
N SER A 106 -9.89 3.50 21.31
CA SER A 106 -11.07 3.14 20.52
C SER A 106 -10.58 2.34 19.30
N GLU A 107 -11.32 1.31 18.88
CA GLU A 107 -10.94 0.49 17.71
C GLU A 107 -10.63 1.36 16.47
N LYS A 108 -11.27 2.54 16.37
CA LYS A 108 -11.00 3.57 15.35
C LYS A 108 -9.61 4.18 15.44
N GLU A 109 -9.13 4.43 16.64
CA GLU A 109 -7.83 5.06 16.91
C GLU A 109 -6.69 4.06 16.71
N LYS A 110 -6.94 2.78 17.05
CA LYS A 110 -6.05 1.68 16.71
C LYS A 110 -5.94 1.49 15.19
N CYS A 111 -7.07 1.54 14.48
CA CYS A 111 -7.11 1.47 13.02
C CYS A 111 -6.37 2.64 12.36
N ARG A 112 -6.53 3.86 12.88
CA ARG A 112 -5.80 5.05 12.42
C ARG A 112 -4.28 4.91 12.55
N LEU A 113 -3.82 4.44 13.71
CA LEU A 113 -2.39 4.22 13.96
C LEU A 113 -1.80 3.12 13.07
N GLU A 114 -2.58 2.08 12.78
CA GLU A 114 -2.16 0.99 11.93
C GLU A 114 -2.05 1.41 10.46
N ILE A 115 -3.00 2.22 9.96
CA ILE A 115 -2.93 2.84 8.64
C ILE A 115 -1.71 3.77 8.55
N GLU A 116 -1.50 4.62 9.55
CA GLU A 116 -0.35 5.54 9.60
C GLU A 116 0.99 4.77 9.56
N THR A 117 1.07 3.66 10.28
CA THR A 117 2.24 2.78 10.30
C THR A 117 2.45 2.11 8.94
N GLN A 118 1.40 1.58 8.33
CA GLN A 118 1.48 0.96 7.01
C GLN A 118 1.88 1.96 5.93
N CYS A 119 1.29 3.16 5.90
CA CYS A 119 1.65 4.21 4.96
C CYS A 119 3.12 4.65 5.10
N LYS A 120 3.65 4.67 6.33
CA LYS A 120 5.05 4.98 6.58
C LYS A 120 5.98 3.88 6.04
N LEU A 121 5.68 2.63 6.34
CA LEU A 121 6.45 1.47 5.82
C LEU A 121 6.45 1.41 4.30
N LEU A 122 5.32 1.75 3.66
CA LEU A 122 5.20 1.78 2.21
C LEU A 122 6.12 2.83 1.59
N ARG A 123 6.10 4.05 2.14
CA ARG A 123 6.99 5.14 1.71
C ARG A 123 8.46 4.76 1.84
N GLU A 124 8.84 4.15 2.96
CA GLU A 124 10.22 3.68 3.19
C GLU A 124 10.62 2.59 2.19
N TYR A 125 9.69 1.71 1.80
CA TYR A 125 9.92 0.70 0.77
C TYR A 125 10.15 1.35 -0.61
N GLU A 126 9.28 2.27 -1.02
CA GLU A 126 9.40 3.02 -2.27
C GLU A 126 10.73 3.77 -2.36
N GLU A 127 11.16 4.42 -1.28
CA GLU A 127 12.46 5.10 -1.21
C GLU A 127 13.64 4.13 -1.33
N ARG A 128 13.56 2.92 -0.75
CA ARG A 128 14.60 1.90 -0.94
C ARG A 128 14.66 1.42 -2.39
N VAL A 129 13.52 1.17 -3.01
CA VAL A 129 13.46 0.76 -4.42
C VAL A 129 14.02 1.85 -5.32
N ALA A 130 13.68 3.12 -5.07
CA ALA A 130 14.21 4.25 -5.84
C ALA A 130 15.74 4.38 -5.70
N ARG A 131 16.29 4.18 -4.50
CA ARG A 131 17.75 4.17 -4.28
C ARG A 131 18.42 3.03 -5.03
N GLU A 132 17.87 1.82 -4.94
CA GLU A 132 18.42 0.64 -5.63
C GLU A 132 18.39 0.81 -7.16
N GLN A 133 17.32 1.39 -7.71
CA GLN A 133 17.24 1.73 -9.13
C GLN A 133 18.28 2.77 -9.56
N GLU A 134 18.50 3.81 -8.75
CA GLU A 134 19.50 4.82 -9.07
C GLU A 134 20.93 4.25 -8.97
N GLU A 135 21.21 3.42 -7.95
CA GLU A 135 22.48 2.70 -7.85
C GLU A 135 22.73 1.77 -9.05
N ALA A 136 21.69 1.06 -9.51
CA ALA A 136 21.76 0.24 -10.71
C ALA A 136 22.07 1.09 -11.96
N ARG A 137 21.40 2.24 -12.12
CA ARG A 137 21.67 3.20 -13.20
C ARG A 137 23.10 3.73 -13.17
N VAL A 138 23.58 4.12 -12.00
CA VAL A 138 24.96 4.62 -11.82
C VAL A 138 25.96 3.53 -12.17
N LYS A 139 25.73 2.30 -11.72
CA LYS A 139 26.58 1.15 -12.01
C LYS A 139 26.57 0.81 -13.51
N GLU A 140 25.42 0.86 -14.16
CA GLU A 140 25.31 0.67 -15.61
C GLU A 140 26.06 1.77 -16.38
N ALA A 141 25.90 3.03 -15.99
CA ALA A 141 26.61 4.15 -16.60
C ALA A 141 28.13 4.05 -16.41
N ASP A 142 28.59 3.58 -15.26
CA ASP A 142 30.01 3.31 -15.02
C ASP A 142 30.53 2.17 -15.92
N MET A 143 29.78 1.08 -16.02
CA MET A 143 30.11 -0.03 -16.92
C MET A 143 30.15 0.42 -18.37
N ARG A 144 29.22 1.28 -18.80
CA ARG A 144 29.17 1.83 -20.16
C ARG A 144 30.39 2.70 -20.47
N ARG A 145 30.76 3.62 -19.56
CA ARG A 145 31.97 4.44 -19.70
C ARG A 145 33.24 3.60 -19.83
N ARG A 146 33.34 2.49 -19.07
CA ARG A 146 34.48 1.56 -19.19
C ARG A 146 34.51 0.90 -20.57
N HIS A 147 33.36 0.45 -21.08
CA HIS A 147 33.27 -0.15 -22.42
C HIS A 147 33.65 0.85 -23.52
N GLU A 148 33.13 2.07 -23.46
CA GLU A 148 33.47 3.15 -24.39
C GLU A 148 34.98 3.47 -24.36
N GLY A 149 35.58 3.53 -23.17
CA GLY A 149 37.02 3.73 -23.02
C GLY A 149 37.87 2.61 -23.61
N ILE A 150 37.38 1.36 -23.59
CA ILE A 150 38.06 0.23 -24.23
C ILE A 150 37.93 0.33 -25.75
N GLN A 151 36.75 0.64 -26.28
CA GLN A 151 36.53 0.81 -27.72
C GLN A 151 37.39 1.93 -28.30
N LEU A 152 37.42 3.11 -27.68
CA LEU A 152 38.27 4.23 -28.11
C LEU A 152 39.75 3.84 -28.22
N LYS A 153 40.26 3.07 -27.26
CA LYS A 153 41.64 2.57 -27.30
C LYS A 153 41.87 1.58 -28.44
N GLN A 154 40.89 0.73 -28.75
CA GLN A 154 40.98 -0.19 -29.89
C GLN A 154 40.97 0.58 -31.21
N ASP A 155 40.08 1.55 -31.35
CA ASP A 155 39.98 2.39 -32.55
C ASP A 155 41.23 3.24 -32.78
N GLU A 156 41.80 3.82 -31.72
CA GLU A 156 43.04 4.58 -31.81
C GLU A 156 44.22 3.68 -32.24
N ARG A 157 44.29 2.45 -31.73
CA ARG A 157 45.29 1.45 -32.17
C ARG A 157 45.08 1.06 -33.63
N LEU A 158 43.83 0.89 -34.06
CA LEU A 158 43.48 0.57 -35.44
C LEU A 158 43.89 1.72 -36.39
N LYS A 159 43.63 2.96 -35.97
CA LYS A 159 44.00 4.17 -36.72
C LYS A 159 45.53 4.29 -36.88
N LYS A 160 46.30 4.07 -35.81
CA LYS A 160 47.77 4.07 -35.86
C LYS A 160 48.33 2.97 -36.76
N LEU A 161 47.66 1.83 -36.86
CA LEU A 161 48.03 0.77 -37.81
C LEU A 161 47.79 1.21 -39.26
N HIS A 162 46.75 1.98 -39.54
CA HIS A 162 46.45 2.49 -40.89
C HIS A 162 47.35 3.66 -41.31
N GLU A 163 47.86 4.46 -40.36
CA GLU A 163 48.77 5.60 -40.64
C GLU A 163 50.24 5.19 -40.81
N GLY A 164 50.60 3.93 -40.48
CA GLY A 164 51.97 3.40 -40.51
C GLY A 164 52.33 2.56 -41.74
N TRP A 165 51.47 2.53 -42.77
CA TRP A 165 51.73 1.89 -44.08
C TRP A 165 51.85 2.96 -45.18
#